data_AF-A0A430FT02-F1
#
_entry.id   AF-A0A430FT02-F1
#
_cell.length_a   1.000
_cell.length_b   1.000
_cell.length_c   1.000
_cell.angle_alpha   90.00
_cell.angle_beta   90.00
_cell.angle_gamma   90.00
#
_symmetry.space_group_name_H-M   'P 1'
#
loop_
_entity.id
_entity.type
_entity.pdbx_description
1 polymer ?
#
loop_
_entity_poly.entity_id
_entity_poly.type
_entity_poly.pdbx_seq_one_letter_code
_entity_poly.pdbx_strand_id
1 'polypeptide(L)'
;MEVTSIQDGIIIDHVPAGTALKVLQYLAIDPAHTRLALIMNAPSTKLGTKDMIKIECHQAGTCCNGCSGISDIDLDVLGLLAPQATVDVVRDGAIAEKIHPDKPAHVTNIITCVNPRCVTTSERGLTQRFHLSNSGHGEYRCDYCDEEAQV
;
A
#
# COMPACT_ATOMS: atom_id res chain seq x y z
N MET A 1 15.88 6.53 17.78
CA MET A 1 14.67 7.33 17.54
C MET A 1 13.51 6.54 18.10
N GLU A 2 12.86 7.03 19.15
CA GLU A 2 11.71 6.36 19.76
C GLU A 2 10.44 7.01 19.20
N VAL A 3 9.63 6.20 18.54
CA VAL A 3 8.27 6.57 18.15
C VAL A 3 7.35 5.79 19.07
N THR A 4 6.44 6.50 19.74
CA THR A 4 5.50 5.93 20.72
C THR A 4 4.83 4.67 20.19
N SER A 5 4.65 3.69 21.08
CA SER A 5 3.82 2.52 20.82
C SER A 5 2.37 2.96 20.57
N ILE A 6 1.70 2.24 19.67
CA ILE A 6 0.25 2.38 19.47
C ILE A 6 -0.46 1.38 20.38
N GLN A 7 -1.61 1.76 20.95
CA GLN A 7 -2.43 0.84 21.75
C GLN A 7 -3.25 -0.08 20.83
N ASP A 8 -4.00 0.52 19.92
CA ASP A 8 -4.76 -0.20 18.91
C ASP A 8 -4.51 0.42 17.54
N GLY A 9 -4.20 -0.41 16.56
CA GLY A 9 -4.11 0.02 15.18
C GLY A 9 -3.20 -0.83 14.31
N ILE A 10 -2.53 -0.18 13.36
CA ILE A 10 -1.83 -0.88 12.27
C ILE A 10 -0.45 -0.27 12.07
N ILE A 11 0.55 -1.13 11.88
CA ILE A 11 1.90 -0.74 11.49
C ILE A 11 2.20 -1.39 10.15
N ILE A 12 2.48 -0.57 9.14
CA ILE A 12 2.98 -1.01 7.84
C ILE A 12 4.49 -0.78 7.84
N ASP A 13 5.26 -1.86 7.98
CA ASP A 13 6.71 -1.84 8.00
C ASP A 13 7.29 -2.40 6.69
N HIS A 14 8.57 -2.14 6.43
CA HIS A 14 9.29 -2.58 5.23
C HIS A 14 8.73 -2.00 3.92
N VAL A 15 8.11 -0.81 3.99
CA VAL A 15 7.72 -0.05 2.81
C VAL A 15 8.99 0.43 2.08
N PRO A 16 9.08 0.37 0.73
CA PRO A 16 10.26 0.87 0.03
C PRO A 16 10.50 2.34 0.33
N ALA A 17 11.78 2.72 0.46
CA ALA A 17 12.15 4.07 0.88
C ALA A 17 11.59 5.15 -0.07
N GLY A 18 11.01 6.21 0.49
CA GLY A 18 10.43 7.32 -0.25
C GLY A 18 9.01 7.08 -0.79
N THR A 19 8.39 5.92 -0.51
CA THR A 19 7.08 5.56 -1.08
C THR A 19 5.92 5.61 -0.09
N ALA A 20 6.17 5.86 1.20
CA ALA A 20 5.10 5.80 2.20
C ALA A 20 3.96 6.82 1.99
N LEU A 21 4.25 8.00 1.45
CA LEU A 21 3.20 8.97 1.09
C LEU A 21 2.31 8.48 -0.06
N LYS A 22 2.90 7.79 -1.05
CA LYS A 22 2.17 7.15 -2.14
C LYS A 22 1.26 6.05 -1.58
N VAL A 23 1.76 5.24 -0.64
CA VAL A 23 0.97 4.22 0.04
C VAL A 23 -0.24 4.84 0.77
N LEU A 24 -0.06 5.91 1.55
CA LEU A 24 -1.19 6.60 2.20
C LEU A 24 -2.24 7.08 1.20
N GLN A 25 -1.80 7.66 0.08
CA GLN A 25 -2.70 8.14 -0.97
C GLN A 25 -3.55 7.00 -1.56
N TYR A 26 -2.94 5.88 -1.92
CA TYR A 26 -3.67 4.76 -2.53
C TYR A 26 -4.55 4.00 -1.53
N LEU A 27 -4.17 3.98 -0.26
CA LEU A 27 -5.03 3.48 0.82
C LEU A 27 -6.15 4.47 1.21
N ALA A 28 -6.25 5.62 0.53
CA ALA A 28 -7.20 6.68 0.84
C ALA A 28 -7.14 7.17 2.30
N ILE A 29 -5.95 7.15 2.89
CA ILE A 29 -5.71 7.62 4.26
C ILE A 29 -5.33 9.09 4.22
N ASP A 30 -6.20 9.93 4.77
CA ASP A 30 -5.95 11.36 4.89
C ASP A 30 -5.09 11.67 6.13
N PRO A 31 -3.82 12.11 5.96
CA PRO A 31 -2.94 12.44 7.09
C PRO A 31 -3.41 13.67 7.88
N ALA A 32 -4.29 14.52 7.33
CA ALA A 32 -4.82 15.68 8.04
C ALA A 32 -5.86 15.31 9.11
N HIS A 33 -6.50 14.14 8.97
CA HIS A 33 -7.57 13.67 9.84
C HIS A 33 -7.24 12.35 10.56
N THR A 34 -6.11 11.72 10.23
CA THR A 34 -5.71 10.43 10.80
C THR A 34 -4.55 10.62 11.77
N ARG A 35 -4.67 10.07 12.98
CA ARG A 35 -3.55 10.01 13.92
C ARG A 35 -2.56 8.95 13.45
N LEU A 36 -1.45 9.40 12.87
CA LEU A 36 -0.41 8.54 12.34
C LEU A 36 0.99 9.02 12.67
N ALA A 37 1.95 8.11 12.56
CA ALA A 37 3.37 8.41 12.57
C ALA A 37 4.01 7.86 11.30
N LEU A 38 4.78 8.70 10.61
CA LEU A 38 5.51 8.35 9.40
C LEU A 38 7.01 8.42 9.69
N ILE A 39 7.72 7.36 9.33
CA ILE A 39 9.19 7.33 9.39
C ILE A 39 9.67 7.02 7.99
N MET A 40 10.43 7.92 7.37
CA MET A 40 10.91 7.75 6.00
C MET A 40 12.43 7.59 5.97
N ASN A 41 12.93 6.82 5.01
CA ASN A 41 14.36 6.56 4.79
C ASN A 41 15.09 6.05 6.05
N ALA A 42 14.40 5.31 6.90
CA ALA A 42 14.98 4.67 8.07
C ALA A 42 15.93 3.53 7.66
N PRO A 43 17.01 3.29 8.42
CA PRO A 43 17.87 2.12 8.20
C PRO A 43 17.07 0.81 8.25
N SER A 44 17.35 -0.10 7.31
CA SER A 44 16.72 -1.41 7.22
C SER A 44 17.77 -2.47 6.95
N THR A 45 17.79 -3.53 7.76
CA THR A 45 18.67 -4.68 7.49
C THR A 45 18.25 -5.45 6.24
N LYS A 46 16.96 -5.46 5.91
CA LYS A 46 16.41 -6.17 4.76
C LYS A 46 16.50 -5.38 3.45
N LEU A 47 16.30 -4.06 3.51
CA LEU A 47 16.15 -3.20 2.33
C LEU A 47 17.27 -2.14 2.18
N GLY A 48 18.22 -2.09 3.12
CA GLY A 48 19.16 -0.97 3.24
C GLY A 48 18.49 0.25 3.87
N THR A 49 17.45 0.77 3.20
CA THR A 49 16.58 1.84 3.71
C THR A 49 15.11 1.45 3.52
N LYS A 50 14.24 1.91 4.43
CA LYS A 50 12.80 1.66 4.39
C LYS A 50 12.00 2.85 4.89
N ASP A 51 10.73 2.87 4.55
CA ASP A 51 9.74 3.66 5.24
C ASP A 51 8.90 2.77 6.18
N MET A 52 8.25 3.40 7.17
CA MET A 52 7.31 2.78 8.10
C MET A 52 6.15 3.74 8.34
N ILE A 53 4.94 3.18 8.38
CA ILE A 53 3.70 3.91 8.65
C ILE A 53 3.07 3.27 9.89
N LYS A 54 2.74 4.07 10.91
CA LYS A 54 1.92 3.64 12.04
C LYS A 54 0.62 4.43 12.05
N ILE A 55 -0.51 3.76 12.18
CA ILE A 55 -1.84 4.35 12.21
C ILE A 55 -2.51 3.91 13.51
N GLU A 56 -2.96 4.89 14.31
CA GLU A 56 -3.71 4.64 15.54
C GLU A 56 -5.20 4.62 15.23
N CYS A 57 -5.93 3.63 15.76
CA CYS A 57 -7.37 3.48 15.55
C CYS A 57 -8.11 3.86 16.85
N HIS A 58 -9.04 4.82 16.76
CA HIS A 58 -9.70 5.40 17.95
C HIS A 58 -11.02 4.72 18.34
N GLN A 59 -11.60 3.91 17.45
CA GLN A 59 -12.80 3.12 17.72
C GLN A 59 -12.55 1.67 17.32
N ALA A 60 -13.13 0.73 18.07
CA ALA A 60 -12.98 -0.70 17.86
C ALA A 60 -13.40 -1.08 16.43
N GLY A 61 -12.41 -1.15 15.55
CA GLY A 61 -12.59 -1.41 14.13
C GLY A 61 -12.54 -0.20 13.21
N THR A 62 -12.13 1.03 13.55
CA THR A 62 -12.04 2.10 12.53
C THR A 62 -10.67 2.75 12.50
N CYS A 63 -9.92 2.45 11.43
CA CYS A 63 -8.54 2.88 11.21
C CYS A 63 -8.38 3.93 10.10
N CYS A 64 -9.44 4.17 9.32
CA CYS A 64 -9.51 5.15 8.24
C CYS A 64 -10.96 5.62 8.05
N ASN A 65 -11.16 6.76 7.38
CA ASN A 65 -12.49 7.36 7.14
C ASN A 65 -13.41 6.38 6.39
N GLY A 66 -14.20 5.60 7.13
CA GLY A 66 -15.14 4.60 6.59
C GLY A 66 -14.72 3.13 6.73
N CYS A 67 -13.59 2.82 7.37
CA CYS A 67 -13.10 1.46 7.58
C CYS A 67 -13.71 0.86 8.86
N SER A 68 -14.32 -0.33 8.82
CA SER A 68 -14.76 -1.18 9.96
C SER A 68 -13.74 -2.23 10.44
N GLY A 69 -12.47 -2.18 10.02
CA GLY A 69 -11.34 -2.71 10.79
C GLY A 69 -9.98 -2.64 10.10
N ILE A 70 -9.05 -3.44 10.62
CA ILE A 70 -7.86 -3.89 9.87
C ILE A 70 -8.26 -4.52 8.53
N SER A 71 -9.46 -5.09 8.46
CA SER A 71 -10.10 -5.73 7.31
C SER A 71 -10.26 -4.83 6.08
N ASP A 72 -10.10 -3.51 6.21
CA ASP A 72 -10.32 -2.56 5.10
C ASP A 72 -9.05 -1.91 4.56
N ILE A 73 -7.85 -2.30 5.04
CA ILE A 73 -6.65 -1.96 4.29
C ILE A 73 -6.66 -2.77 3.00
N ASP A 74 -6.63 -2.06 1.88
CA ASP A 74 -6.46 -2.66 0.57
C ASP A 74 -5.06 -3.30 0.47
N LEU A 75 -5.00 -4.61 0.74
CA LEU A 75 -3.77 -5.39 0.66
C LEU A 75 -3.28 -5.53 -0.78
N ASP A 76 -4.15 -5.37 -1.79
CA ASP A 76 -3.75 -5.44 -3.20
C ASP A 76 -2.93 -4.20 -3.57
N VAL A 77 -3.33 -3.02 -3.08
CA VAL A 77 -2.52 -1.79 -3.18
C VAL A 77 -1.14 -1.99 -2.56
N LEU A 78 -1.09 -2.57 -1.36
CA LEU A 78 0.19 -2.85 -0.69
C LEU A 78 1.00 -3.90 -1.44
N GLY A 79 0.36 -4.94 -1.96
CA GLY A 79 1.00 -6.00 -2.74
C GLY A 79 1.61 -5.50 -4.03
N LEU A 80 1.06 -4.43 -4.62
CA LEU A 80 1.62 -3.77 -5.79
C LEU A 80 2.77 -2.82 -5.43
N LEU A 81 2.57 -1.93 -4.46
CA LEU A 81 3.52 -0.84 -4.16
C LEU A 81 4.66 -1.26 -3.23
N ALA A 82 4.40 -2.20 -2.34
CA ALA A 82 5.28 -2.63 -1.27
C ALA A 82 5.10 -4.14 -0.97
N PRO A 83 5.37 -5.04 -1.94
CA PRO A 83 5.15 -6.49 -1.77
C PRO A 83 5.96 -7.11 -0.62
N GLN A 84 7.07 -6.49 -0.23
CA GLN A 84 7.90 -6.89 0.91
C GLN A 84 7.41 -6.33 2.26
N ALA A 85 6.35 -5.51 2.26
CA ALA A 85 5.83 -4.91 3.47
C ALA A 85 5.30 -5.97 4.44
N THR A 86 5.27 -5.60 5.70
CA THR A 86 4.58 -6.38 6.73
C THR A 86 3.55 -5.47 7.38
N VAL A 87 2.31 -5.92 7.43
CA VAL A 87 1.22 -5.25 8.13
C VAL A 87 1.08 -5.92 9.49
N ASP A 88 1.57 -5.25 10.53
CA ASP A 88 1.40 -5.68 11.92
C ASP A 88 0.14 -5.05 12.50
N VAL A 89 -0.78 -5.89 12.94
CA VAL A 89 -2.01 -5.52 13.62
C VAL A 89 -1.73 -5.42 15.11
N VAL A 90 -2.00 -4.27 15.71
CA VAL A 90 -1.76 -4.02 17.13
C VAL A 90 -3.09 -3.93 17.88
N ARG A 91 -3.20 -4.68 18.97
CA ARG A 91 -4.31 -4.65 19.92
C ARG A 91 -3.78 -4.65 21.34
N ASP A 92 -4.31 -3.80 22.21
CA ASP A 92 -3.86 -3.66 23.60
C ASP A 92 -2.33 -3.47 23.75
N GLY A 93 -1.71 -2.77 22.80
CA GLY A 93 -0.28 -2.48 22.77
C GLY A 93 0.61 -3.63 22.28
N ALA A 94 0.05 -4.77 21.88
CA ALA A 94 0.77 -5.95 21.41
C ALA A 94 0.41 -6.31 19.96
N ILE A 95 1.35 -6.91 19.23
CA ILE A 95 1.10 -7.40 17.87
C ILE A 95 0.19 -8.64 17.97
N ALA A 96 -1.05 -8.50 17.54
CA ALA A 96 -2.05 -9.56 17.51
C ALA A 96 -1.92 -10.44 16.25
N GLU A 97 -1.55 -9.83 15.12
CA GLU A 97 -1.49 -10.49 13.82
C GLU A 97 -0.43 -9.85 12.92
N LYS A 98 0.17 -10.64 12.03
CA LYS A 98 1.11 -10.18 11.00
C LYS A 98 0.62 -10.65 9.63
N ILE A 99 0.39 -9.72 8.72
CA ILE A 99 -0.10 -9.99 7.37
C ILE A 99 0.98 -9.59 6.39
N HIS A 100 1.22 -10.42 5.38
CA HIS A 100 2.08 -10.10 4.26
C HIS A 100 1.19 -9.90 3.03
N PRO A 101 1.26 -8.75 2.35
CA PRO A 101 0.45 -8.51 1.17
C PRO A 101 0.98 -9.35 0.00
N ASP A 102 0.09 -10.13 -0.62
CA ASP A 102 0.41 -10.87 -1.83
C ASP A 102 0.32 -9.95 -3.05
N LYS A 103 1.08 -10.26 -4.10
CA LYS A 103 0.94 -9.55 -5.38
C LYS A 103 -0.44 -9.87 -5.97
N PRO A 104 -1.31 -8.87 -6.19
CA PRO A 104 -2.62 -9.13 -6.75
C PRO A 104 -2.53 -9.65 -8.19
N ALA A 105 -3.44 -10.56 -8.57
CA ALA A 105 -3.48 -11.06 -9.93
C ALA A 105 -3.88 -9.96 -10.94
N HIS A 106 -4.70 -9.00 -10.50
CA HIS A 106 -5.17 -7.86 -11.28
C HIS A 106 -5.22 -6.61 -10.43
N VAL A 107 -4.94 -5.45 -11.04
CA VAL A 107 -5.03 -4.14 -10.38
C VAL A 107 -5.88 -3.20 -11.22
N THR A 108 -6.70 -2.40 -10.54
CA THR A 108 -7.66 -1.49 -11.18
C THR A 108 -7.50 -0.09 -10.62
N ASN A 109 -7.20 0.89 -11.47
CA ASN A 109 -6.99 2.30 -11.12
C ASN A 109 -5.87 2.59 -10.10
N ILE A 110 -4.91 1.66 -9.92
CA ILE A 110 -3.72 1.85 -9.06
C ILE A 110 -2.52 2.31 -9.89
N ILE A 111 -2.40 1.83 -11.13
CA ILE A 111 -1.35 2.19 -12.08
C ILE A 111 -1.97 2.73 -13.37
N THR A 112 -1.22 3.55 -14.10
CA THR A 112 -1.69 4.22 -15.32
C THR A 112 -0.85 3.80 -16.51
N CYS A 113 -1.49 3.53 -17.65
CA CYS A 113 -0.77 3.15 -18.85
C CYS A 113 0.02 4.32 -19.44
N VAL A 114 1.32 4.12 -19.63
CA VAL A 114 2.24 5.11 -20.21
C VAL A 114 2.35 5.00 -21.73
N ASN A 115 1.77 3.95 -22.34
CA ASN A 115 1.77 3.78 -23.79
C ASN A 115 0.86 4.86 -24.43
N PRO A 116 1.42 5.83 -25.19
CA PRO A 116 0.63 6.92 -25.75
C PRO A 116 -0.39 6.46 -26.81
N ARG A 117 -0.30 5.22 -27.29
CA ARG A 117 -1.25 4.62 -28.24
C ARG A 117 -2.33 3.78 -27.55
N CYS A 118 -2.27 3.62 -26.23
CA CYS A 118 -3.29 2.88 -25.50
C CYS A 118 -4.59 3.68 -25.44
N VAL A 119 -5.72 2.98 -25.60
CA VAL A 119 -7.05 3.59 -25.52
C VAL A 119 -7.30 4.26 -24.16
N THR A 120 -6.75 3.71 -23.07
CA THR A 120 -6.89 4.28 -21.71
C THR A 120 -6.04 5.54 -21.48
N THR A 121 -5.11 5.84 -22.39
CA THR A 121 -4.29 7.05 -22.36
C THR A 121 -4.88 8.12 -23.29
N SER A 122 -5.47 7.72 -24.43
CA SER A 122 -6.08 8.64 -25.39
C SER A 122 -7.50 9.10 -24.99
N GLU A 123 -8.28 8.23 -24.35
CA GLU A 123 -9.68 8.50 -23.98
C GLU A 123 -9.84 8.72 -22.48
N ARG A 124 -10.67 9.72 -22.10
CA ARG A 124 -10.92 10.04 -20.69
C ARG A 124 -11.99 9.13 -20.09
N GLY A 125 -11.85 8.85 -18.79
CA GLY A 125 -12.85 8.11 -18.02
C GLY A 125 -12.81 6.59 -18.20
N LEU A 126 -11.84 6.06 -18.96
CA LEU A 126 -11.61 4.63 -19.01
C LEU A 126 -10.87 4.14 -17.76
N THR A 127 -11.31 3.00 -17.26
CA THR A 127 -10.69 2.33 -16.11
C THR A 127 -9.31 1.82 -16.51
N GLN A 128 -8.29 2.12 -15.70
CA GLN A 128 -6.96 1.54 -15.87
C GLN A 128 -6.97 0.12 -15.31
N ARG A 129 -6.65 -0.88 -16.13
CA ARG A 129 -6.63 -2.28 -15.72
C ARG A 129 -5.36 -2.97 -16.17
N PHE A 130 -4.79 -3.75 -15.27
CA PHE A 130 -3.58 -4.50 -15.51
C PHE A 130 -3.66 -5.86 -14.83
N HIS A 131 -2.96 -6.84 -15.38
CA HIS A 131 -2.83 -8.18 -14.81
C HIS A 131 -1.36 -8.51 -14.56
N LEU A 132 -1.12 -9.36 -13.57
CA LEU A 132 0.20 -9.89 -13.23
C LEU A 132 0.62 -10.90 -14.30
N SER A 133 1.54 -10.52 -15.19
CA SER A 133 2.04 -11.40 -16.26
C SER A 133 3.15 -12.33 -15.80
N ASN A 134 3.92 -11.92 -14.78
CA ASN A 134 4.99 -12.72 -14.21
C ASN A 134 5.07 -12.53 -12.70
N SER A 135 4.65 -13.54 -11.93
CA SER A 135 4.62 -13.47 -10.47
C SER A 135 6.02 -13.40 -9.83
N GLY A 136 7.02 -14.04 -10.45
CA GLY A 136 8.40 -14.04 -9.97
C GLY A 136 9.02 -12.65 -10.03
N HIS A 137 8.81 -11.94 -11.15
CA HIS A 137 9.37 -10.61 -11.38
C HIS A 137 8.46 -9.48 -10.92
N GLY A 138 7.16 -9.74 -10.70
CA GLY A 138 6.19 -8.70 -10.33
C GLY A 138 5.83 -7.79 -11.51
N GLU A 139 5.93 -8.31 -12.73
CA GLU A 139 5.61 -7.56 -13.94
C GLU A 139 4.10 -7.55 -14.16
N TYR A 140 3.55 -6.36 -14.35
CA TYR A 140 2.15 -6.16 -14.70
C TYR A 140 2.05 -5.68 -16.15
N ARG A 141 0.99 -6.09 -16.85
CA ARG A 141 0.73 -5.69 -18.22
C ARG A 141 -0.67 -5.12 -18.39
N CYS A 142 -0.79 -4.13 -19.25
CA CYS A 142 -2.05 -3.44 -19.49
C CYS A 142 -3.06 -4.38 -20.17
N ASP A 143 -4.27 -4.48 -19.63
CA ASP A 143 -5.34 -5.33 -20.20
C ASP A 143 -5.77 -4.88 -21.60
N TYR A 144 -5.42 -3.67 -22.03
CA TYR A 144 -5.83 -3.08 -23.30
C TYR A 144 -4.78 -3.16 -24.41
N CYS A 145 -3.52 -2.83 -24.09
CA CYS A 145 -2.44 -2.76 -25.08
C CYS A 145 -1.31 -3.76 -24.84
N ASP A 146 -1.38 -4.53 -23.75
CA ASP A 146 -0.38 -5.54 -23.37
C ASP A 146 1.05 -4.99 -23.12
N GLU A 147 1.18 -3.66 -23.02
CA GLU A 147 2.44 -3.01 -22.63
C GLU A 147 2.73 -3.24 -21.14
N GLU A 148 4.01 -3.42 -20.81
CA GLU A 148 4.48 -3.53 -19.42
C GLU A 148 4.22 -2.24 -18.64
N ALA A 149 3.72 -2.39 -17.42
CA ALA A 149 3.46 -1.29 -16.51
C ALA A 149 4.76 -0.69 -15.95
N GLN A 150 4.78 0.63 -15.82
CA GLN A 150 5.77 1.33 -15.01
C GLN A 150 5.10 1.70 -13.69
N VAL A 151 5.43 0.97 -12.62
CA VAL A 151 4.81 1.05 -11.28
C VAL A 151 5.52 2.06 -10.37
#